data_AF-A0A2M7PVT7-F1
#
_entry.id   AF-A0A2M7PVT7-F1
#
_cell.length_a   1.000
_cell.length_b   1.000
_cell.length_c   1.000
_cell.angle_alpha   90.00
_cell.angle_beta   90.00
_cell.angle_gamma   90.00
#
_symmetry.space_group_name_H-M   'P 1'
#
loop_
_entity.id
_entity.type
_entity.pdbx_description
1 polymer ?
#
loop_
_entity_poly.entity_id
_entity_poly.type
_entity_poly.pdbx_seq_one_letter_code
_entity_poly.pdbx_strand_id
1 'polypeptide(L)'
;KSLNSIPDQSFSMGVFCGDNRFVVAEEKRTVAESIQTASNDGRKTPSSLDVRLVVLKDVDTGRRLGVFTNNTTKPAHDIAFYMLQRWGKSENVYKDLMATFNLNYHPGYDIKELEQQPLVDNPEIALIQKAIKVLKKEAQAIQDEILLTEAKLVKRNDKRNVEKVSALQTALADKQNDIVLFQQKLSTIPDKVSIMEILKGRPMTRCDLEKKKLYDLMQFMAYHSRERLIELFQDCYADHRDINKVLQMITRRPGLLKLAGKTLMVMLEWIENRKYRQAAKQLCRKLNQLNITMVGPFNLTLSFHVVRFP
;
A
#
# COMPACT_ATOMS: atom_id res chain seq x y z
N LYS A 1 -6.55 -20.45 -11.41
CA LYS A 1 -6.81 -21.72 -10.68
C LYS A 1 -6.99 -21.42 -9.19
N SER A 2 -8.07 -21.94 -8.58
CA SER A 2 -8.39 -21.73 -7.15
C SER A 2 -7.32 -22.33 -6.24
N LEU A 3 -7.07 -21.73 -5.07
CA LEU A 3 -6.15 -22.27 -4.06
C LEU A 3 -6.67 -23.59 -3.46
N ASN A 4 -7.97 -23.86 -3.59
CA ASN A 4 -8.62 -25.07 -3.10
C ASN A 4 -8.26 -26.32 -3.92
N SER A 5 -7.73 -26.15 -5.13
CA SER A 5 -7.34 -27.28 -5.98
C SER A 5 -6.00 -27.92 -5.59
N ILE A 6 -5.27 -27.35 -4.63
CA ILE A 6 -3.99 -27.89 -4.15
C ILE A 6 -4.28 -29.08 -3.21
N PRO A 7 -3.71 -30.27 -3.45
CA PRO A 7 -3.93 -31.43 -2.58
C PRO A 7 -3.43 -31.17 -1.15
N ASP A 8 -4.13 -31.69 -0.15
CA ASP A 8 -3.69 -31.58 1.25
C ASP A 8 -2.35 -32.30 1.50
N GLN A 9 -2.02 -33.30 0.68
CA GLN A 9 -0.74 -34.01 0.71
C GLN A 9 0.46 -33.14 0.28
N SER A 10 0.22 -32.02 -0.42
CA SER A 10 1.28 -31.11 -0.88
C SER A 10 1.80 -30.22 0.24
N PHE A 11 1.14 -30.19 1.39
CA PHE A 11 1.56 -29.41 2.55
C PHE A 11 2.54 -30.25 3.38
N SER A 12 3.81 -29.84 3.41
CA SER A 12 4.89 -30.65 3.96
C SER A 12 5.53 -30.03 5.21
N MET A 13 5.35 -28.73 5.43
CA MET A 13 6.07 -28.00 6.49
C MET A 13 5.13 -27.18 7.37
N GLY A 14 5.34 -27.24 8.69
CA GLY A 14 4.63 -26.41 9.66
C GLY A 14 5.35 -25.07 9.94
N VAL A 15 4.58 -23.99 10.07
CA VAL A 15 5.05 -22.66 10.48
C VAL A 15 4.17 -22.15 11.62
N PHE A 16 4.80 -21.62 12.66
CA PHE A 16 4.14 -21.01 13.80
C PHE A 16 4.22 -19.49 13.71
N CYS A 17 3.12 -18.80 14.03
CA CYS A 17 3.11 -17.35 14.20
C CYS A 17 2.28 -16.98 15.42
N GLY A 18 2.94 -16.74 16.55
CA GLY A 18 2.26 -16.64 17.84
C GLY A 18 1.64 -18.00 18.19
N ASP A 19 0.35 -17.99 18.53
CA ASP A 19 -0.41 -19.20 18.87
C ASP A 19 -0.98 -19.92 17.63
N ASN A 20 -0.92 -19.30 16.44
CA ASN A 20 -1.51 -19.83 15.22
C ASN A 20 -0.57 -20.80 14.50
N ARG A 21 -1.14 -21.87 13.95
CA ARG A 21 -0.41 -22.95 13.24
C ARG A 21 -0.78 -22.96 11.77
N PHE A 22 0.24 -22.97 10.93
CA PHE A 22 0.10 -23.02 9.48
C PHE A 22 0.86 -24.21 8.91
N VAL A 23 0.34 -24.79 7.83
CA VAL A 23 1.09 -25.72 6.99
C VAL A 23 1.33 -25.08 5.62
N VAL A 24 2.48 -25.37 5.02
CA VAL A 24 2.97 -24.70 3.82
C VAL A 24 3.16 -25.71 2.68
N ALA A 25 2.69 -25.32 1.50
CA ALA A 25 2.93 -26.00 0.23
C ALA A 25 3.58 -25.03 -0.77
N GLU A 26 4.23 -25.57 -1.80
CA GLU A 26 4.78 -24.78 -2.89
C GLU A 26 4.38 -25.34 -4.26
N GLU A 27 4.12 -24.44 -5.21
CA GLU A 27 3.80 -24.75 -6.61
C GLU A 27 4.50 -23.73 -7.51
N LYS A 28 4.90 -24.14 -8.72
CA LYS A 28 5.29 -23.19 -9.77
C LYS A 28 4.06 -22.84 -10.60
N ARG A 29 3.83 -21.54 -10.83
CA ARG A 29 2.75 -21.07 -11.68
C ARG A 29 3.26 -20.15 -12.76
N THR A 30 2.86 -20.43 -13.99
CA THR A 30 3.03 -19.52 -15.09
C THR A 30 1.91 -18.49 -15.05
N VAL A 31 2.27 -17.22 -14.89
CA VAL A 31 1.36 -16.08 -15.05
C VAL A 31 1.61 -15.51 -16.43
N ALA A 32 0.59 -15.55 -17.29
CA ALA A 32 0.64 -14.96 -18.62
C ALA A 32 -0.21 -13.70 -18.66
N GLU A 33 0.25 -12.68 -19.37
CA GLU A 33 -0.59 -11.55 -19.72
C GLU A 33 -1.71 -11.99 -20.68
N SER A 34 -2.75 -11.15 -20.80
CA SER A 34 -3.83 -11.44 -21.76
C SER A 34 -3.37 -11.16 -23.19
N ILE A 35 -3.91 -11.90 -24.16
CA ILE A 35 -3.67 -11.65 -25.60
C ILE A 35 -4.08 -10.23 -25.98
N GLN A 36 -5.09 -9.68 -25.32
CA GLN A 36 -5.54 -8.31 -25.54
C GLN A 36 -4.51 -7.27 -25.06
N THR A 37 -3.86 -7.53 -23.93
CA THR A 37 -2.77 -6.68 -23.41
C THR A 37 -1.55 -6.73 -24.32
N ALA A 38 -1.16 -7.91 -24.79
CA ALA A 38 -0.05 -8.08 -25.73
C ALA A 38 -0.31 -7.34 -27.05
N SER A 39 -1.53 -7.46 -27.59
CA SER A 39 -1.95 -6.80 -28.83
C SER A 39 -1.91 -5.27 -28.73
N ASN A 40 -2.31 -4.71 -27.58
CA ASN A 40 -2.25 -3.26 -27.34
C ASN A 40 -0.81 -2.72 -27.33
N ASP A 41 0.17 -3.53 -26.94
CA ASP A 41 1.61 -3.21 -26.99
C ASP A 41 2.27 -3.58 -28.34
N GLY A 42 1.48 -3.99 -29.35
CA GLY A 42 1.99 -4.41 -30.66
C GLY A 42 2.66 -5.80 -30.69
N ARG A 43 2.51 -6.60 -29.62
CA ARG A 43 3.10 -7.94 -29.49
C ARG A 43 2.09 -9.02 -29.86
N LYS A 44 2.47 -9.95 -30.76
CA LYS A 44 1.61 -11.06 -31.21
C LYS A 44 1.51 -12.19 -30.18
N THR A 45 2.50 -12.33 -29.31
CA THR A 45 2.55 -13.39 -28.30
C THR A 45 2.51 -12.78 -26.91
N PRO A 46 1.62 -13.24 -26.03
CA PRO A 46 1.59 -12.79 -24.65
C PRO A 46 2.87 -13.21 -23.92
N SER A 47 3.46 -12.27 -23.20
CA SER A 47 4.54 -12.53 -22.26
C SER A 47 4.03 -13.36 -21.09
N SER A 48 4.78 -14.40 -20.76
CA SER A 48 4.55 -15.25 -19.60
C SER A 48 5.74 -15.20 -18.66
N LEU A 49 5.47 -15.31 -17.36
CA LEU A 49 6.46 -15.38 -16.31
C LEU A 49 6.13 -16.53 -15.38
N ASP A 50 7.12 -17.39 -15.17
CA ASP A 50 7.04 -18.41 -14.13
C ASP A 50 7.32 -17.78 -12.77
N VAL A 51 6.32 -17.82 -11.91
CA VAL A 51 6.38 -17.33 -10.54
C VAL A 51 6.20 -18.49 -9.57
N ARG A 52 6.86 -18.40 -8.42
CA ARG A 52 6.68 -19.36 -7.34
C ARG A 52 5.46 -18.96 -6.53
N LEU A 53 4.59 -19.92 -6.26
CA LEU A 53 3.43 -19.78 -5.40
C LEU A 53 3.68 -20.56 -4.10
N VAL A 54 3.78 -19.85 -2.98
CA VAL A 54 3.81 -20.44 -1.64
C VAL A 54 2.39 -20.37 -1.07
N VAL A 55 1.85 -21.49 -0.61
CA VAL A 55 0.48 -21.55 -0.07
C VAL A 55 0.52 -21.90 1.40
N LEU A 56 -0.08 -21.04 2.23
CA LEU A 56 -0.28 -21.27 3.66
C LEU A 56 -1.70 -21.76 3.87
N LYS A 57 -1.86 -22.85 4.62
CA LYS A 57 -3.16 -23.31 5.13
C LYS A 57 -3.15 -23.18 6.64
N ASP A 58 -4.11 -22.42 7.15
CA ASP A 58 -4.39 -22.36 8.59
C ASP A 58 -4.93 -23.71 9.05
N VAL A 59 -4.32 -24.29 10.08
CA VAL A 59 -4.71 -25.61 10.61
C VAL A 59 -6.06 -25.56 11.32
N ASP A 60 -6.37 -24.45 11.98
CA ASP A 60 -7.56 -24.32 12.82
C ASP A 60 -8.78 -23.90 11.98
N THR A 61 -8.59 -23.01 11.00
CA THR A 61 -9.69 -22.53 10.14
C THR A 61 -9.79 -23.23 8.78
N GLY A 62 -8.75 -23.97 8.37
CA GLY A 62 -8.67 -24.62 7.04
C GLY A 62 -8.52 -23.65 5.87
N ARG A 63 -8.47 -22.34 6.12
CA ARG A 63 -8.38 -21.30 5.09
C ARG A 63 -7.00 -21.32 4.45
N ARG A 64 -6.98 -21.08 3.12
CA ARG A 64 -5.76 -21.08 2.31
C ARG A 64 -5.44 -19.69 1.79
N LEU A 65 -4.16 -19.35 1.83
CA LEU A 65 -3.62 -18.08 1.39
C LEU A 65 -2.46 -18.34 0.44
N GLY A 66 -2.49 -17.72 -0.74
CA GLY A 66 -1.43 -17.81 -1.74
C GLY A 66 -0.52 -16.59 -1.73
N VAL A 67 0.79 -16.82 -1.73
CA VAL A 67 1.84 -15.81 -1.83
C VAL A 67 2.62 -16.04 -3.10
N PHE A 68 2.52 -15.11 -4.06
CA PHE A 68 3.37 -15.10 -5.24
C PHE A 68 4.72 -14.46 -4.92
N THR A 69 5.81 -15.13 -5.28
CA THR A 69 7.18 -14.65 -5.06
C THR A 69 8.08 -15.02 -6.22
N ASN A 70 9.04 -14.15 -6.52
CA ASN A 70 10.17 -14.44 -7.41
C ASN A 70 11.38 -14.97 -6.63
N ASN A 71 11.30 -15.06 -5.30
CA ASN A 71 12.38 -15.60 -4.48
C ASN A 71 12.41 -17.13 -4.60
N THR A 72 13.41 -17.62 -5.33
CA THR A 72 13.68 -19.06 -5.52
C THR A 72 14.73 -19.59 -4.54
N THR A 73 15.46 -18.71 -3.86
CA THR A 73 16.59 -19.08 -2.99
C THR A 73 16.16 -19.51 -1.59
N LYS A 74 15.13 -18.88 -1.03
CA LYS A 74 14.68 -19.14 0.34
C LYS A 74 13.67 -20.29 0.37
N PRO A 75 13.61 -21.09 1.43
CA PRO A 75 12.62 -22.15 1.54
C PRO A 75 11.20 -21.57 1.72
N ALA A 76 10.18 -22.36 1.37
CA ALA A 76 8.79 -21.89 1.36
C ALA A 76 8.30 -21.46 2.76
N HIS A 77 8.75 -22.15 3.81
CA HIS A 77 8.41 -21.84 5.19
C HIS A 77 8.98 -20.48 5.66
N ASP A 78 10.16 -20.08 5.18
CA ASP A 78 10.73 -18.75 5.46
C ASP A 78 9.87 -17.65 4.83
N ILE A 79 9.48 -17.85 3.57
CA ILE A 79 8.60 -16.90 2.86
C ILE A 79 7.26 -16.77 3.61
N ALA A 80 6.67 -17.91 4.00
CA ALA A 80 5.47 -17.94 4.81
C ALA A 80 5.65 -17.21 6.15
N PHE A 81 6.74 -17.48 6.86
CA PHE A 81 7.08 -16.81 8.11
C PHE A 81 7.19 -15.30 7.94
N TYR A 82 7.97 -14.81 6.96
CA TYR A 82 8.11 -13.37 6.73
C TYR A 82 6.78 -12.69 6.38
N MET A 83 5.94 -13.33 5.58
CA MET A 83 4.62 -12.80 5.22
C MET A 83 3.69 -12.72 6.44
N LEU A 84 3.72 -13.72 7.33
CA LEU A 84 2.96 -13.70 8.58
C LEU A 84 3.47 -12.59 9.53
N GLN A 85 4.79 -12.39 9.62
CA GLN A 85 5.37 -11.30 10.43
C GLN A 85 5.04 -9.91 9.86
N ARG A 86 4.90 -9.77 8.54
CA ARG A 86 4.54 -8.51 7.88
C ARG A 86 3.20 -7.98 8.36
N TRP A 87 2.14 -8.80 8.31
CA TRP A 87 0.79 -8.32 8.61
C TRP A 87 0.55 -8.07 10.09
N GLY A 88 1.11 -8.87 10.99
CA GLY A 88 0.95 -8.65 12.43
C GLY A 88 1.85 -7.54 12.96
N LYS A 89 3.17 -7.67 12.77
CA LYS A 89 4.14 -6.81 13.45
C LYS A 89 4.37 -5.49 12.72
N SER A 90 4.41 -5.49 11.39
CA SER A 90 4.75 -4.25 10.65
C SER A 90 3.59 -3.25 10.65
N GLU A 91 2.35 -3.72 10.54
CA GLU A 91 1.17 -2.82 10.56
C GLU A 91 1.01 -2.11 11.90
N ASN A 92 1.23 -2.81 13.02
CA ASN A 92 1.18 -2.22 14.35
C ASN A 92 2.24 -1.14 14.54
N VAL A 93 3.44 -1.34 13.98
CA VAL A 93 4.50 -0.32 14.00
C VAL A 93 4.07 0.93 13.24
N TYR A 94 3.48 0.80 12.05
CA TYR A 94 2.99 1.97 11.31
C TYR A 94 1.86 2.71 12.03
N LYS A 95 0.93 1.98 12.66
CA LYS A 95 -0.13 2.59 13.47
C LYS A 95 0.44 3.40 14.65
N ASP A 96 1.42 2.84 15.37
CA ASP A 96 2.09 3.56 16.46
C ASP A 96 2.90 4.76 15.96
N LEU A 97 3.62 4.61 14.85
CA LEU A 97 4.37 5.69 14.20
C LEU A 97 3.46 6.84 13.77
N MET A 98 2.31 6.53 13.18
CA MET A 98 1.32 7.54 12.81
C MET A 98 0.72 8.21 14.05
N ALA A 99 0.32 7.45 15.07
CA ALA A 99 -0.34 7.99 16.26
C ALA A 99 0.60 8.79 17.18
N THR A 100 1.86 8.36 17.31
CA THR A 100 2.82 8.99 18.23
C THR A 100 3.66 10.05 17.53
N PHE A 101 4.16 9.77 16.32
CA PHE A 101 5.15 10.59 15.64
C PHE A 101 4.59 11.35 14.43
N ASN A 102 3.30 11.17 14.09
CA ASN A 102 2.65 11.76 12.92
C ASN A 102 3.32 11.38 11.60
N LEU A 103 3.69 10.12 11.39
CA LEU A 103 4.36 9.66 10.16
C LEU A 103 3.65 10.07 8.86
N ASN A 104 2.33 10.23 8.90
CA ASN A 104 1.50 10.71 7.79
C ASN A 104 1.55 12.23 7.57
N TYR A 105 2.17 13.00 8.46
CA TYR A 105 2.34 14.43 8.29
C TYR A 105 3.29 14.73 7.11
N HIS A 106 2.90 15.73 6.33
CA HIS A 106 3.67 16.25 5.21
C HIS A 106 3.82 17.76 5.41
N PRO A 107 5.05 18.31 5.49
CA PRO A 107 5.30 19.72 5.78
C PRO A 107 4.99 20.68 4.60
N GLY A 108 4.01 20.34 3.77
CA GLY A 108 3.65 21.05 2.54
C GLY A 108 4.40 20.54 1.31
N TYR A 109 3.76 20.69 0.14
CA TYR A 109 4.38 20.37 -1.15
C TYR A 109 5.16 21.57 -1.65
N ASP A 110 6.43 21.36 -1.96
CA ASP A 110 7.16 22.29 -2.80
C ASP A 110 6.97 21.81 -4.24
N ILE A 111 6.35 22.63 -5.07
CA ILE A 111 5.92 22.25 -6.41
C ILE A 111 6.90 22.89 -7.39
N LYS A 112 7.64 22.08 -8.13
CA LYS A 112 8.59 22.55 -9.15
C LYS A 112 8.10 22.15 -10.52
N GLU A 113 8.25 23.03 -11.50
CA GLU A 113 8.01 22.69 -12.90
C GLU A 113 9.01 21.62 -13.35
N LEU A 114 8.56 20.68 -14.17
CA LEU A 114 9.46 19.73 -14.81
C LEU A 114 10.35 20.47 -15.82
N GLU A 115 11.65 20.25 -15.73
CA GLU A 115 12.64 20.81 -16.65
C GLU A 115 12.35 20.43 -18.12
N GLN A 116 11.84 19.23 -18.33
CA GLN A 116 11.42 18.73 -19.64
C GLN A 116 9.96 18.30 -19.58
N GLN A 117 9.15 18.87 -20.46
CA GLN A 117 7.73 18.54 -20.58
C GLN A 117 7.58 17.29 -21.47
N PRO A 118 7.14 16.14 -20.92
CA PRO A 118 7.10 14.89 -21.67
C PRO A 118 5.97 14.87 -22.70
N LEU A 119 6.15 14.04 -23.73
CA LEU A 119 5.05 13.59 -24.58
C LEU A 119 4.27 12.50 -23.85
N VAL A 120 2.93 12.60 -23.87
CA VAL A 120 2.05 11.63 -23.22
C VAL A 120 1.06 11.04 -24.22
N ASP A 121 0.49 9.89 -23.86
CA ASP A 121 -0.54 9.24 -24.67
C ASP A 121 -1.74 10.16 -24.85
N ASN A 122 -2.22 10.27 -26.09
CA ASN A 122 -3.34 11.14 -26.39
C ASN A 122 -4.63 10.64 -25.71
N PRO A 123 -5.22 11.39 -24.76
CA PRO A 123 -6.44 10.98 -24.07
C PRO A 123 -7.63 10.84 -25.02
N GLU A 124 -7.64 11.54 -26.15
CA GLU A 124 -8.70 11.45 -27.15
C GLU A 124 -8.76 10.05 -27.78
N ILE A 125 -7.63 9.36 -27.96
CA ILE A 125 -7.61 7.99 -28.47
C ILE A 125 -8.39 7.07 -27.53
N ALA A 126 -8.15 7.17 -26.22
CA ALA A 126 -8.85 6.37 -25.21
C ALA A 126 -10.36 6.68 -25.19
N LEU A 127 -10.75 7.95 -25.35
CA LEU A 127 -12.15 8.36 -25.41
C LEU A 127 -12.85 7.84 -26.67
N ILE A 128 -12.21 7.96 -27.84
CA ILE A 128 -12.75 7.46 -29.12
C ILE A 128 -12.86 5.94 -29.09
N GLN A 129 -11.86 5.22 -28.58
CA GLN A 129 -11.94 3.76 -28.42
C GLN A 129 -13.11 3.35 -27.51
N LYS A 130 -13.35 4.10 -26.42
CA LYS A 130 -14.50 3.86 -25.53
C LYS A 130 -15.82 4.13 -26.26
N ALA A 131 -15.92 5.20 -27.04
CA ALA A 131 -17.10 5.52 -27.85
C ALA A 131 -17.39 4.42 -28.89
N ILE A 132 -16.37 3.95 -29.62
CA ILE A 132 -16.48 2.83 -30.55
C ILE A 132 -16.99 1.57 -29.83
N LYS A 133 -16.48 1.28 -28.63
CA LYS A 133 -16.91 0.12 -27.84
C LYS A 133 -18.39 0.21 -27.42
N VAL A 134 -18.87 1.40 -27.08
CA VAL A 134 -20.29 1.65 -26.76
C VAL A 134 -21.14 1.49 -28.01
N LEU A 135 -20.78 2.14 -29.12
CA LEU A 135 -21.51 2.05 -30.39
C LEU A 135 -21.57 0.61 -30.91
N LYS A 136 -20.50 -0.17 -30.80
CA LYS A 136 -20.51 -1.60 -31.17
C LYS A 136 -21.50 -2.42 -30.34
N LYS A 137 -21.62 -2.13 -29.03
CA LYS A 137 -22.61 -2.80 -28.17
C LYS A 137 -24.04 -2.40 -28.54
N GLU A 138 -24.27 -1.12 -28.82
CA GLU A 138 -25.58 -0.63 -29.26
C GLU A 138 -25.97 -1.25 -30.62
N ALA A 139 -25.04 -1.29 -31.57
CA ALA A 139 -25.24 -1.94 -32.87
C ALA A 139 -25.57 -3.43 -32.73
N GLN A 140 -24.86 -4.15 -31.84
CA GLN A 140 -25.15 -5.55 -31.55
C GLN A 140 -26.56 -5.74 -30.96
N ALA A 141 -26.96 -4.88 -30.03
CA ALA A 141 -28.30 -4.96 -29.43
C ALA A 141 -29.41 -4.70 -30.47
N ILE A 142 -29.22 -3.74 -31.37
CA ILE A 142 -30.14 -3.48 -32.49
C ILE A 142 -30.18 -4.70 -33.43
N GLN A 143 -29.03 -5.30 -33.73
CA GLN A 143 -28.94 -6.49 -34.57
C GLN A 143 -29.67 -7.70 -33.95
N ASP A 144 -29.52 -7.91 -32.64
CA ASP A 144 -30.24 -8.96 -31.92
C ASP A 144 -31.76 -8.68 -31.93
N GLU A 145 -32.18 -7.42 -31.82
CA GLU A 145 -33.59 -7.03 -31.90
C GLU A 145 -34.18 -7.23 -33.31
N ILE A 146 -33.40 -6.98 -34.37
CA ILE A 146 -33.77 -7.30 -35.75
C ILE A 146 -34.00 -8.80 -35.88
N LEU A 147 -33.05 -9.65 -35.46
CA LEU A 147 -33.17 -11.11 -35.52
C LEU A 147 -34.41 -11.64 -34.78
N LEU A 148 -34.70 -11.10 -33.59
CA LEU A 148 -35.90 -11.45 -32.83
C LEU A 148 -37.19 -11.02 -33.53
N THR A 149 -37.17 -9.88 -34.22
CA THR A 149 -38.35 -9.34 -34.92
C THR A 149 -38.58 -10.08 -36.26
N GLU A 150 -37.52 -10.44 -36.97
CA GLU A 150 -37.55 -11.30 -38.16
C GLU A 150 -38.07 -12.70 -37.82
N ALA A 151 -37.62 -13.31 -36.72
CA ALA A 151 -38.14 -14.60 -36.25
C ALA A 151 -39.64 -14.56 -35.91
N LYS A 152 -40.17 -13.42 -35.46
CA LYS A 152 -41.61 -13.21 -35.23
C LYS A 152 -42.37 -13.04 -36.54
N LEU A 153 -41.81 -12.33 -37.53
CA LEU A 153 -42.38 -12.16 -38.86
C LEU A 153 -42.55 -13.50 -39.60
N VAL A 154 -41.57 -14.41 -39.48
CA VAL A 154 -41.65 -15.76 -40.06
C VAL A 154 -42.82 -16.56 -39.48
N LYS A 155 -43.15 -16.37 -38.19
CA LYS A 155 -44.27 -17.05 -37.52
C LYS A 155 -45.62 -16.40 -37.80
N ARG A 156 -45.65 -15.06 -37.98
CA ARG A 156 -46.86 -14.29 -38.22
C ARG A 156 -46.52 -13.06 -39.05
N ASN A 157 -47.05 -13.01 -40.27
CA ASN A 157 -46.84 -11.87 -41.16
C ASN A 157 -47.66 -10.66 -40.67
N ASP A 158 -46.98 -9.71 -40.01
CA ASP A 158 -47.58 -8.51 -39.43
C ASP A 158 -46.89 -7.27 -39.98
N LYS A 159 -47.65 -6.40 -40.64
CA LYS A 159 -47.15 -5.18 -41.30
C LYS A 159 -46.42 -4.25 -40.32
N ARG A 160 -46.82 -4.24 -39.05
CA ARG A 160 -46.18 -3.44 -37.99
C ARG A 160 -44.74 -3.90 -37.70
N ASN A 161 -44.49 -5.21 -37.78
CA ASN A 161 -43.15 -5.76 -37.55
C ASN A 161 -42.24 -5.50 -38.77
N VAL A 162 -42.79 -5.42 -39.99
CA VAL A 162 -42.04 -5.05 -41.20
C VAL A 162 -41.52 -3.60 -41.10
N GLU A 163 -42.39 -2.67 -40.71
CA GLU A 163 -41.99 -1.26 -40.47
C GLU A 163 -40.98 -1.13 -39.32
N LYS A 164 -41.12 -1.95 -38.28
CA LYS A 164 -40.16 -1.98 -37.17
C LYS A 164 -38.78 -2.46 -37.63
N VAL A 165 -38.71 -3.50 -38.46
CA VAL A 165 -37.45 -4.01 -39.00
C VAL A 165 -36.77 -2.97 -39.90
N SER A 166 -37.50 -2.27 -40.77
CA SER A 166 -36.89 -1.24 -41.63
C SER A 166 -36.35 -0.06 -40.82
N ALA A 167 -37.06 0.36 -39.75
CA ALA A 167 -36.58 1.39 -38.83
C ALA A 167 -35.31 0.95 -38.08
N LEU A 168 -35.28 -0.30 -37.59
CA LEU A 168 -34.10 -0.85 -36.90
C LEU A 168 -32.90 -1.02 -37.85
N GLN A 169 -33.13 -1.41 -39.11
CA GLN A 169 -32.08 -1.50 -40.13
C GLN A 169 -31.48 -0.13 -40.45
N THR A 170 -32.32 0.91 -40.51
CA THR A 170 -31.85 2.30 -40.69
C THR A 170 -31.00 2.75 -39.50
N ALA A 171 -31.49 2.52 -38.28
CA ALA A 171 -30.74 2.85 -37.06
C ALA A 171 -29.41 2.07 -36.94
N LEU A 172 -29.38 0.81 -37.40
CA LEU A 172 -28.16 0.01 -37.46
C LEU A 172 -27.15 0.60 -38.45
N ALA A 173 -27.60 1.00 -39.64
CA ALA A 173 -26.76 1.63 -40.66
C ALA A 173 -26.15 2.95 -40.15
N ASP A 174 -26.93 3.78 -39.45
CA ASP A 174 -26.45 5.02 -38.84
C ASP A 174 -25.35 4.75 -37.80
N LYS A 175 -25.57 3.78 -36.91
CA LYS A 175 -24.59 3.40 -35.89
C LYS A 175 -23.31 2.79 -36.49
N GLN A 176 -23.43 2.05 -37.59
CA GLN A 176 -22.28 1.52 -38.33
C GLN A 176 -21.49 2.64 -39.02
N ASN A 177 -22.17 3.63 -39.60
CA ASN A 177 -21.54 4.82 -40.18
C ASN A 177 -20.77 5.61 -39.11
N ASP A 178 -21.36 5.81 -37.93
CA ASP A 178 -20.69 6.47 -36.80
C ASP A 178 -19.42 5.71 -36.39
N ILE A 179 -19.47 4.37 -36.31
CA ILE A 179 -18.29 3.55 -35.98
C ILE A 179 -17.18 3.75 -37.02
N VAL A 180 -17.51 3.75 -38.31
CA VAL A 180 -16.52 3.97 -39.38
C VAL A 180 -15.90 5.37 -39.28
N LEU A 181 -16.71 6.39 -39.04
CA LEU A 181 -16.23 7.77 -38.86
C LEU A 181 -15.27 7.88 -37.67
N PHE A 182 -15.60 7.26 -36.53
CA PHE A 182 -14.72 7.26 -35.36
C PHE A 182 -13.44 6.45 -35.58
N GLN A 183 -13.48 5.35 -36.35
CA GLN A 183 -12.29 4.59 -36.72
C GLN A 183 -11.36 5.37 -37.66
N GLN A 184 -11.93 6.10 -38.62
CA GLN A 184 -11.17 6.99 -39.50
C GLN A 184 -10.49 8.10 -38.70
N LYS A 185 -11.23 8.77 -37.80
CA LYS A 185 -10.67 9.78 -36.90
C LYS A 185 -9.51 9.22 -36.06
N LEU A 186 -9.63 7.99 -35.57
CA LEU A 186 -8.57 7.35 -34.79
C LEU A 186 -7.28 7.16 -35.59
N SER A 187 -7.37 6.88 -36.90
CA SER A 187 -6.19 6.73 -37.76
C SER A 187 -5.48 8.05 -38.08
N THR A 188 -6.17 9.18 -37.92
CA THR A 188 -5.62 10.52 -38.22
C THR A 188 -4.98 11.22 -37.03
N ILE A 189 -5.28 10.78 -35.81
CA ILE A 189 -4.85 11.43 -34.57
C ILE A 189 -3.47 10.88 -34.15
N PRO A 190 -2.52 11.73 -33.71
CA PRO A 190 -1.22 11.27 -33.24
C PRO A 190 -1.32 10.48 -31.93
N ASP A 191 -0.51 9.41 -31.82
CA ASP A 191 -0.44 8.55 -30.63
C ASP A 191 0.04 9.30 -29.38
N LYS A 192 1.00 10.22 -29.57
CA LYS A 192 1.62 11.02 -28.52
C LYS A 192 1.40 12.51 -28.77
N VAL A 193 1.00 13.23 -27.73
CA VAL A 193 0.81 14.69 -27.74
C VAL A 193 1.61 15.34 -26.62
N SER A 194 1.93 16.62 -26.78
CA SER A 194 2.62 17.37 -25.73
C SER A 194 1.71 17.50 -24.50
N ILE A 195 2.24 17.24 -23.30
CA ILE A 195 1.48 17.45 -22.07
C ILE A 195 1.02 18.91 -21.90
N MET A 196 1.74 19.85 -22.52
CA MET A 196 1.37 21.27 -22.53
C MET A 196 0.05 21.50 -23.26
N GLU A 197 -0.22 20.78 -24.36
CA GLU A 197 -1.47 20.90 -25.11
C GLU A 197 -2.65 20.41 -24.26
N ILE A 198 -2.46 19.30 -23.54
CA ILE A 198 -3.47 18.74 -22.62
C ILE A 198 -3.72 19.69 -21.44
N LEU A 199 -2.65 20.25 -20.87
CA LEU A 199 -2.72 21.17 -19.74
C LEU A 199 -3.04 22.62 -20.15
N LYS A 200 -3.40 22.86 -21.42
CA LYS A 200 -3.77 24.18 -21.97
C LYS A 200 -2.68 25.24 -21.74
N GLY A 201 -1.44 24.88 -22.03
CA GLY A 201 -0.28 25.75 -21.89
C GLY A 201 0.30 25.83 -20.47
N ARG A 202 -0.23 25.07 -19.51
CA ARG A 202 0.35 25.01 -18.16
C ARG A 202 1.45 23.94 -18.08
N PRO A 203 2.62 24.26 -17.52
CA PRO A 203 3.68 23.28 -17.33
C PRO A 203 3.26 22.21 -16.34
N MET A 204 3.66 20.97 -16.63
CA MET A 204 3.54 19.88 -15.68
C MET A 204 4.54 20.09 -14.55
N THR A 205 4.07 19.92 -13.32
CA THR A 205 4.85 20.09 -12.10
C THR A 205 5.09 18.77 -11.38
N ARG A 206 6.19 18.68 -10.65
CA ARG A 206 6.53 17.58 -9.75
C ARG A 206 6.61 18.08 -8.31
N CYS A 207 6.07 17.30 -7.39
CA CYS A 207 6.28 17.54 -5.96
C CYS A 207 7.73 17.20 -5.58
N ASP A 208 8.42 18.17 -5.01
CA ASP A 208 9.68 17.96 -4.32
C ASP A 208 9.39 17.42 -2.92
N LEU A 209 9.97 16.25 -2.63
CA LEU A 209 9.74 15.48 -1.42
C LEU A 209 10.89 15.60 -0.42
N GLU A 210 11.91 16.43 -0.66
CA GLU A 210 13.08 16.56 0.23
C GLU A 210 12.69 16.95 1.66
N LYS A 211 11.76 17.89 1.83
CA LYS A 211 11.23 18.27 3.14
C LYS A 211 10.60 17.08 3.87
N LYS A 212 9.85 16.24 3.14
CA LYS A 212 9.23 15.03 3.68
C LYS A 212 10.28 13.99 4.06
N LYS A 213 11.30 13.77 3.23
CA LYS A 213 12.39 12.84 3.54
C LYS A 213 13.12 13.22 4.83
N LEU A 214 13.45 14.51 5.01
CA LEU A 214 14.07 15.01 6.24
C LEU A 214 13.16 14.80 7.45
N TYR A 215 11.87 15.09 7.30
CA TYR A 215 10.90 14.89 8.37
C TYR A 215 10.74 13.41 8.75
N ASP A 216 10.66 12.52 7.76
CA ASP A 216 10.61 11.06 7.97
C ASP A 216 11.85 10.57 8.71
N LEU A 217 13.04 11.05 8.30
CA LEU A 217 14.29 10.70 8.98
C LEU A 217 14.23 11.09 10.46
N MET A 218 13.78 12.30 10.79
CA MET A 218 13.63 12.74 12.18
C MET A 218 12.63 11.87 12.97
N GLN A 219 11.51 11.49 12.34
CA GLN A 219 10.51 10.63 12.95
C GLN A 219 11.04 9.23 13.23
N PHE A 220 11.76 8.62 12.27
CA PHE A 220 12.38 7.32 12.47
C PHE A 220 13.49 7.37 13.52
N MET A 221 14.30 8.43 13.56
CA MET A 221 15.28 8.61 14.64
C MET A 221 14.62 8.69 16.02
N ALA A 222 13.53 9.44 16.15
CA ALA A 222 12.78 9.54 17.40
C ALA A 222 12.15 8.19 17.80
N TYR A 223 11.57 7.47 16.84
CA TYR A 223 11.02 6.13 17.04
C TYR A 223 12.09 5.15 17.53
N HIS A 224 13.22 5.04 16.82
CA HIS A 224 14.30 4.13 17.20
C HIS A 224 14.92 4.50 18.55
N SER A 225 15.01 5.80 18.86
CA SER A 225 15.46 6.25 20.19
C SER A 225 14.49 5.79 21.29
N ARG A 226 13.18 5.82 21.02
CA ARG A 226 12.16 5.31 21.95
C ARG A 226 12.24 3.79 22.08
N GLU A 227 12.37 3.05 20.99
CA GLU A 227 12.54 1.59 21.04
C GLU A 227 13.77 1.20 21.86
N ARG A 228 14.89 1.91 21.67
CA ARG A 228 16.09 1.71 22.48
C ARG A 228 15.85 1.98 23.97
N LEU A 229 15.03 2.98 24.29
CA LEU A 229 14.66 3.27 25.67
C LEU A 229 13.74 2.17 26.26
N ILE A 230 12.85 1.59 25.45
CA ILE A 230 12.01 0.45 25.84
C ILE A 230 12.89 -0.75 26.19
N GLU A 231 13.88 -1.08 25.36
CA GLU A 231 14.84 -2.15 25.64
C GLU A 231 15.55 -1.94 26.98
N LEU A 232 16.04 -0.72 27.26
CA LEU A 232 16.67 -0.41 28.55
C LEU A 232 15.70 -0.51 29.74
N PHE A 233 14.42 -0.20 29.51
CA PHE A 233 13.38 -0.20 30.53
C PHE A 233 12.84 -1.60 30.84
N GLN A 234 13.00 -2.58 29.96
CA GLN A 234 12.59 -3.98 30.19
C GLN A 234 13.19 -4.54 31.48
N ASP A 235 14.47 -4.26 31.73
CA ASP A 235 15.15 -4.69 32.95
C ASP A 235 14.69 -3.95 34.21
N CYS A 236 14.00 -2.81 34.06
CA CYS A 236 13.56 -1.97 35.17
C CYS A 236 12.10 -2.25 35.59
N TYR A 237 11.33 -2.93 34.75
CA TYR A 237 9.90 -3.16 34.95
C TYR A 237 9.47 -4.56 34.49
N ALA A 238 9.00 -5.38 35.43
CA ALA A 238 8.75 -6.80 35.18
C ALA A 238 7.53 -7.10 34.27
N ASP A 239 6.51 -6.22 34.21
CA ASP A 239 5.32 -6.49 33.40
C ASP A 239 5.51 -6.01 31.96
N HIS A 240 5.83 -6.94 31.07
CA HIS A 240 6.11 -6.67 29.66
C HIS A 240 4.87 -6.20 28.89
N ARG A 241 3.65 -6.45 29.39
CA ARG A 241 2.41 -6.12 28.67
C ARG A 241 2.11 -4.63 28.67
N ASP A 242 2.48 -3.93 29.75
CA ASP A 242 2.21 -2.49 29.91
C ASP A 242 3.47 -1.63 29.84
N ILE A 243 4.61 -2.22 29.44
CA ILE A 243 5.91 -1.55 29.43
C ILE A 243 5.89 -0.23 28.65
N ASN A 244 5.26 -0.22 27.47
CA ASN A 244 5.15 0.97 26.62
C ASN A 244 4.34 2.08 27.27
N LYS A 245 3.22 1.74 27.91
CA LYS A 245 2.35 2.71 28.59
C LYS A 245 3.03 3.31 29.80
N VAL A 246 3.71 2.49 30.60
CA VAL A 246 4.41 2.95 31.81
C VAL A 246 5.60 3.82 31.42
N LEU A 247 6.38 3.43 30.41
CA LEU A 247 7.48 4.26 29.92
C LEU A 247 6.97 5.60 29.36
N GLN A 248 5.88 5.58 28.60
CA GLN A 248 5.26 6.80 28.08
C GLN A 248 4.78 7.72 29.21
N MET A 249 4.19 7.16 30.27
CA MET A 249 3.78 7.92 31.46
C MET A 249 4.98 8.57 32.16
N ILE A 250 6.10 7.84 32.30
CA ILE A 250 7.33 8.35 32.93
C ILE A 250 7.94 9.47 32.08
N THR A 251 8.10 9.24 30.77
CA THR A 251 8.76 10.18 29.84
C THR A 251 7.94 11.43 29.55
N ARG A 252 6.61 11.37 29.67
CA ARG A 252 5.71 12.53 29.58
C ARG A 252 5.44 13.21 30.92
N ARG A 253 5.99 12.69 32.02
CA ARG A 253 5.80 13.30 33.34
C ARG A 253 6.47 14.68 33.35
N PRO A 254 5.82 15.71 33.89
CA PRO A 254 6.48 16.98 34.11
C PRO A 254 7.71 16.79 35.02
N GLY A 255 8.66 17.69 34.89
CA GLY A 255 9.89 17.64 35.66
C GLY A 255 10.56 18.99 35.74
N LEU A 256 11.44 19.10 36.71
CA LEU A 256 12.25 20.29 36.96
C LEU A 256 13.64 20.10 36.37
N LEU A 257 14.14 21.15 35.71
CA LEU A 257 15.50 21.22 35.23
C LEU A 257 16.32 22.10 36.16
N LYS A 258 17.45 21.59 36.64
CA LYS A 258 18.41 22.35 37.45
C LYS A 258 19.80 22.20 36.87
N LEU A 259 20.42 23.32 36.52
CA LEU A 259 21.82 23.36 36.13
C LEU A 259 22.69 23.54 37.37
N ALA A 260 23.64 22.63 37.58
CA ALA A 260 24.63 22.70 38.65
C ALA A 260 26.02 22.47 38.06
N GLY A 261 26.78 23.56 37.87
CA GLY A 261 28.06 23.51 37.18
C GLY A 261 27.92 23.03 35.73
N LYS A 262 28.57 21.92 35.38
CA LYS A 262 28.48 21.27 34.05
C LYS A 262 27.41 20.17 33.99
N THR A 263 26.62 19.99 35.03
CA THR A 263 25.62 18.92 35.09
C THR A 263 24.21 19.50 35.00
N LEU A 264 23.46 19.07 33.99
CA LEU A 264 22.04 19.35 33.87
C LEU A 264 21.24 18.23 34.54
N MET A 265 20.64 18.54 35.68
CA MET A 265 19.82 17.63 36.45
C MET A 265 18.36 17.69 35.98
N VAL A 266 17.84 16.55 35.53
CA VAL A 266 16.44 16.33 35.15
C VAL A 266 15.73 15.61 36.28
N MET A 267 14.82 16.29 36.96
CA MET A 267 14.08 15.77 38.10
C MET A 267 12.62 15.53 37.73
N LEU A 268 12.23 14.28 37.51
CA LEU A 268 10.86 13.88 37.23
C LEU A 268 9.99 14.06 38.48
N GLU A 269 8.82 14.67 38.33
CA GLU A 269 7.85 14.85 39.41
C GLU A 269 7.45 13.53 40.08
N TRP A 270 6.85 13.64 41.26
CA TRP A 270 6.39 12.49 42.03
C TRP A 270 5.42 11.60 41.24
N ILE A 271 5.68 10.29 41.26
CA ILE A 271 4.82 9.27 40.66
C ILE A 271 4.12 8.53 41.79
N GLU A 272 2.79 8.61 41.91
CA GLU A 272 2.04 8.02 43.03
C GLU A 272 2.17 6.50 43.12
N ASN A 273 2.06 5.81 41.98
CA ASN A 273 2.17 4.36 41.95
C ASN A 273 3.60 3.91 42.31
N ARG A 274 3.72 3.17 43.42
CA ARG A 274 5.01 2.69 43.94
C ARG A 274 5.79 1.86 42.93
N LYS A 275 5.13 0.98 42.16
CA LYS A 275 5.78 0.13 41.16
C LYS A 275 6.41 0.97 40.05
N TYR A 276 5.64 1.91 39.50
CA TYR A 276 6.11 2.80 38.43
C TYR A 276 7.20 3.74 38.92
N ARG A 277 7.08 4.24 40.16
CA ARG A 277 8.13 5.06 40.79
C ARG A 277 9.44 4.30 40.95
N GLN A 278 9.38 3.03 41.38
CA GLN A 278 10.57 2.19 41.51
C GLN A 278 11.21 1.93 40.14
N ALA A 279 10.41 1.60 39.13
CA ALA A 279 10.89 1.41 37.76
C ALA A 279 11.54 2.70 37.20
N ALA A 280 10.91 3.87 37.40
CA ALA A 280 11.47 5.16 37.01
C ALA A 280 12.81 5.46 37.70
N LYS A 281 12.93 5.16 39.01
CA LYS A 281 14.18 5.31 39.75
C LYS A 281 15.28 4.39 39.21
N GLN A 282 14.95 3.15 38.85
CA GLN A 282 15.92 2.22 38.26
C GLN A 282 16.35 2.67 36.87
N LEU A 283 15.41 3.12 36.03
CA LEU A 283 15.71 3.68 34.71
C LEU A 283 16.64 4.89 34.83
N CYS A 284 16.35 5.83 35.73
CA CYS A 284 17.21 6.99 35.99
C CYS A 284 18.64 6.58 36.39
N ARG A 285 18.78 5.56 37.26
CA ARG A 285 20.10 5.02 37.63
C ARG A 285 20.85 4.45 36.43
N LYS A 286 20.18 3.66 35.60
CA LYS A 286 20.79 3.11 34.37
C LYS A 286 21.23 4.22 33.41
N LEU A 287 20.38 5.22 33.18
CA LEU A 287 20.71 6.36 32.32
C LEU A 287 21.92 7.14 32.85
N ASN A 288 22.01 7.34 34.17
CA ASN A 288 23.15 8.01 34.78
C ASN A 288 24.45 7.22 34.66
N GLN A 289 24.39 5.88 34.63
CA GLN A 289 25.58 5.03 34.40
C GLN A 289 26.14 5.17 32.98
N LEU A 290 25.33 5.61 32.02
CA LEU A 290 25.78 5.86 30.65
C LEU A 290 26.61 7.14 30.51
N ASN A 291 26.70 7.98 31.56
CA ASN A 291 27.45 9.24 31.56
C ASN A 291 27.16 10.10 30.32
N ILE A 292 25.87 10.27 30.02
CA ILE A 292 25.41 10.93 28.80
C ILE A 292 25.84 12.40 28.83
N THR A 293 26.52 12.83 27.77
CA THR A 293 26.93 14.22 27.55
C THR A 293 26.18 14.77 26.33
N MET A 294 25.71 16.02 26.44
CA MET A 294 25.06 16.67 25.32
C MET A 294 26.08 17.03 24.24
N VAL A 295 25.72 16.76 22.99
CA VAL A 295 26.50 17.16 21.82
C VAL A 295 26.04 18.55 21.40
N GLY A 296 26.96 19.51 21.36
CA GLY A 296 26.67 20.89 20.97
C GLY A 296 27.56 21.92 21.66
N PRO A 297 27.22 23.21 21.58
CA PRO A 297 28.02 24.29 22.18
C PRO A 297 28.09 24.22 23.71
N PHE A 298 27.15 23.49 24.34
CA PHE A 298 27.11 23.29 25.78
C PHE A 298 27.54 21.86 26.13
N ASN A 299 28.77 21.71 26.62
CA ASN A 299 29.32 20.44 27.12
C ASN A 299 28.73 20.10 28.51
N LEU A 300 27.44 19.77 28.54
CA LEU A 300 26.71 19.44 29.76
C LEU A 300 26.54 17.92 29.91
N THR A 301 26.80 17.41 31.11
CA THR A 301 26.48 16.04 31.50
C THR A 301 25.04 15.98 31.99
N LEU A 302 24.28 14.98 31.53
CA LEU A 302 22.89 14.79 31.97
C LEU A 302 22.85 13.89 33.21
N SER A 303 22.01 14.27 34.17
CA SER A 303 21.71 13.43 35.34
C SER A 303 20.21 13.38 35.60
N PHE A 304 19.66 12.17 35.67
CA PHE A 304 18.23 11.91 35.80
C PHE A 304 17.88 11.46 37.22
N HIS A 305 16.81 12.02 37.78
CA HIS A 305 16.32 11.71 39.12
C HIS A 305 14.79 11.73 39.16
N VAL A 306 14.22 11.07 40.16
CA VAL A 306 12.81 11.19 40.54
C VAL A 306 12.74 11.94 41.87
N VAL A 307 11.86 12.94 41.98
CA VAL A 307 11.70 13.72 43.21
C VAL A 307 11.35 12.80 44.39
N ARG A 308 11.91 13.10 45.57
CA ARG A 308 11.82 12.24 46.76
C ARG A 308 10.50 12.37 47.53
N PHE A 309 9.79 13.48 47.38
CA PHE A 309 8.55 13.80 48.06
C PHE A 309 7.57 14.43 47.07
N PRO A 310 6.24 14.22 47.23
CA PRO A 310 5.24 14.97 46.49
C PRO A 310 5.33 16.47 46.77
#